data_AF-A0A291GZH2-F1
#
_entry.id   AF-A0A291GZH2-F1
#
_cell.length_a   1.000
_cell.length_b   1.000
_cell.length_c   1.000
_cell.angle_alpha   90.00
_cell.angle_beta   90.00
_cell.angle_gamma   90.00
#
_symmetry.space_group_name_H-M   'P 1'
#
loop_
_entity.id
_entity.type
_entity.pdbx_description
1 polymer ?
#
loop_
_entity_poly.entity_id
_entity_poly.type
_entity_poly.pdbx_seq_one_letter_code
_entity_poly.pdbx_strand_id
1 'polypeptide(L)'
;MAYVGLTVVPMESASGYYLTDTPAWYQASVLVAFGSLLLWTSAGIAAVVSGIVALVRGRGAVRAAVAIGVATIAPVLTVPVLLGAMTLGSGEL
;
A
#
# COMPACT_ATOMS: atom_id res chain seq x y z
N MET A 1 -11.48 -1.02 -11.69
CA MET A 1 -12.00 0.20 -12.33
C MET A 1 -12.43 1.26 -11.32
N ALA A 2 -13.22 0.95 -10.28
CA ALA A 2 -13.64 1.94 -9.26
C ALA A 2 -12.47 2.67 -8.56
N TYR A 3 -11.42 1.95 -8.16
CA TYR A 3 -10.25 2.56 -7.49
C TYR A 3 -9.46 3.52 -8.37
N VAL A 4 -9.39 3.27 -9.68
CA VAL A 4 -8.71 4.15 -10.62
C VAL A 4 -9.45 5.48 -10.74
N GLY A 5 -10.79 5.45 -10.78
CA GLY A 5 -11.61 6.67 -10.79
C GLY A 5 -11.42 7.52 -9.52
N LEU A 6 -11.31 6.88 -8.35
CA LEU A 6 -11.08 7.58 -7.08
C LEU A 6 -9.73 8.31 -7.02
N THR A 7 -8.71 7.81 -7.71
CA THR A 7 -7.39 8.45 -7.76
C THR A 7 -7.26 9.46 -8.90
N VAL A 8 -7.93 9.22 -10.03
CA VAL A 8 -7.82 10.05 -11.25
C VAL A 8 -8.64 11.33 -11.15
N VAL A 9 -9.87 11.28 -10.64
CA VAL A 9 -10.78 12.44 -10.57
C VAL A 9 -10.17 13.64 -9.80
N PRO A 10 -9.56 13.46 -8.61
CA PRO A 10 -8.92 14.57 -7.90
C PRO A 10 -7.72 15.14 -8.68
N MET A 11 -6.96 14.29 -9.36
CA MET A 11 -5.79 14.69 -10.14
C MET A 11 -6.20 15.52 -11.37
N GLU A 12 -7.22 15.07 -12.11
CA GLU A 12 -7.79 15.79 -13.25
C GLU A 12 -8.36 17.15 -12.82
N SER A 13 -9.03 17.22 -11.66
CA SER A 13 -9.59 18.48 -11.15
C SER A 13 -8.54 19.52 -10.78
N ALA A 14 -7.35 19.08 -10.33
CA ALA A 14 -6.29 19.97 -9.87
C ALA A 14 -5.32 20.42 -10.98
N SER A 15 -5.19 19.64 -12.07
CA SER A 15 -4.01 19.72 -12.96
C SER A 15 -4.32 19.71 -14.46
N GLY A 16 -5.58 19.46 -14.85
CA GLY A 16 -5.93 19.25 -16.26
C GLY A 16 -5.39 17.92 -16.83
N TYR A 17 -5.28 17.82 -18.15
CA TYR A 17 -5.13 16.55 -18.89
C TYR A 17 -3.68 16.04 -19.05
N TYR A 18 -2.67 16.83 -18.69
CA TYR A 18 -1.25 16.49 -18.93
C TYR A 18 -0.53 16.01 -17.67
N LEU A 19 0.20 14.89 -17.80
CA LEU A 19 0.95 14.24 -16.70
C LEU A 19 2.10 15.08 -16.14
N THR A 20 2.57 16.11 -16.86
CA THR A 20 3.66 16.99 -16.43
C THR A 20 3.26 17.97 -15.33
N ASP A 21 1.97 18.25 -15.16
CA ASP A 21 1.44 19.16 -14.13
C ASP A 21 0.98 18.42 -12.86
N THR A 22 1.45 17.18 -12.65
CA THR A 22 1.01 16.37 -11.51
C THR A 22 1.43 17.05 -10.19
N PRO A 23 0.49 17.34 -9.27
CA PRO A 23 0.78 18.09 -8.05
C PRO A 23 1.74 17.31 -7.14
N ALA A 24 2.62 18.03 -6.44
CA ALA A 24 3.60 17.44 -5.54
C ALA A 24 2.95 16.55 -4.45
N TRP A 25 1.75 16.92 -3.96
CA TRP A 25 0.99 16.13 -2.99
C TRP A 25 0.56 14.77 -3.54
N TYR A 26 0.19 14.71 -4.82
CA TYR A 26 -0.21 13.47 -5.49
C TYR A 26 1.01 12.58 -5.74
N GLN A 27 2.11 13.15 -6.23
CA GLN A 27 3.36 12.41 -6.43
C GLN A 27 3.88 11.79 -5.11
N ALA A 28 3.87 12.57 -4.02
CA ALA A 28 4.27 12.07 -2.70
C ALA A 28 3.34 10.94 -2.21
N SER A 29 2.03 11.09 -2.40
CA SER A 29 1.04 10.08 -2.01
C SER A 29 1.23 8.76 -2.77
N VAL A 30 1.45 8.83 -4.08
CA VAL A 30 1.72 7.65 -4.92
C VAL A 30 3.04 6.99 -4.56
N LEU A 31 4.10 7.78 -4.33
CA LEU A 31 5.41 7.26 -3.93
C LEU A 31 5.33 6.50 -2.59
N VAL A 32 4.65 7.08 -1.59
CA VAL A 32 4.45 6.46 -0.28
C VAL A 32 3.63 5.17 -0.41
N ALA A 33 2.56 5.17 -1.21
CA ALA A 33 1.73 3.98 -1.41
C ALA A 33 2.51 2.84 -2.10
N PHE A 34 3.23 3.13 -3.19
CA PHE A 34 4.06 2.13 -3.88
C PHE A 34 5.21 1.63 -3.00
N GLY A 35 5.90 2.54 -2.30
CA GLY A 35 6.97 2.18 -1.37
C GLY A 35 6.46 1.27 -0.25
N SER A 36 5.30 1.57 0.31
CA SER A 36 4.64 0.74 1.31
C SER A 36 4.25 -0.63 0.76
N LEU A 37 3.73 -0.69 -0.47
CA LEU A 37 3.36 -1.95 -1.11
C LEU A 37 4.58 -2.86 -1.33
N LEU A 38 5.71 -2.29 -1.77
CA LEU A 38 6.99 -3.00 -1.89
C LEU A 38 7.49 -3.52 -0.54
N LEU A 39 7.43 -2.67 0.50
CA LEU A 39 7.83 -3.03 1.85
C LEU A 39 6.98 -4.19 2.39
N TRP A 40 5.65 -4.10 2.29
CA TRP A 40 4.75 -5.16 2.76
C TRP A 40 4.90 -6.45 1.96
N THR A 41 5.12 -6.35 0.64
CA THR A 41 5.36 -7.52 -0.22
C THR A 41 6.64 -8.25 0.20
N SER A 42 7.74 -7.52 0.37
CA SER A 42 9.02 -8.11 0.81
C SER A 42 8.94 -8.71 2.21
N ALA A 43 8.28 -8.03 3.15
CA ALA A 43 8.01 -8.54 4.49
C ALA A 43 7.15 -9.81 4.46
N GLY A 44 6.14 -9.88 3.58
CA GLY A 44 5.30 -11.06 3.42
C GLY A 44 6.03 -12.26 2.85
N ILE A 45 6.90 -12.05 1.86
CA ILE A 45 7.78 -13.12 1.36
C ILE A 45 8.67 -13.64 2.50
N ALA A 46 9.30 -12.76 3.27
CA ALA A 46 10.13 -13.14 4.41
C ALA A 46 9.33 -13.90 5.50
N ALA A 47 8.11 -13.45 5.80
CA ALA A 47 7.21 -14.10 6.74
C ALA A 47 6.82 -15.52 6.27
N VAL A 48 6.47 -15.70 5.00
CA VAL A 48 6.15 -17.01 4.41
C VAL A 48 7.36 -17.94 4.48
N VAL A 49 8.54 -17.47 4.07
CA VAL A 49 9.78 -18.27 4.12
C VAL A 49 10.11 -18.69 5.55
N SER A 50 10.07 -17.75 6.49
CA SER A 50 10.34 -18.05 7.90
C SER A 50 9.31 -19.01 8.52
N GLY A 51 8.03 -18.89 8.14
CA GLY A 51 6.97 -19.78 8.56
C GLY A 51 7.15 -21.21 8.06
N ILE A 52 7.53 -21.38 6.79
CA ILE A 52 7.87 -22.70 6.21
C ILE A 52 9.06 -23.31 6.97
N VAL A 53 10.14 -22.55 7.20
CA VAL A 53 11.32 -23.02 7.94
C VAL A 53 10.95 -23.43 9.37
N ALA A 54 10.09 -22.65 10.03
CA ALA A 54 9.63 -22.93 11.40
C ALA A 54 8.79 -24.21 11.49
N LEU A 55 7.89 -24.43 10.51
CA LEU A 55 7.10 -25.65 10.39
C LEU A 55 7.97 -26.88 10.16
N VAL A 56 8.94 -26.80 9.23
CA VAL A 56 9.91 -27.88 8.97
C VAL A 56 10.73 -28.22 10.23
N ARG A 57 11.03 -27.22 11.05
CA ARG A 57 11.77 -27.39 12.32
C ARG A 57 10.89 -27.77 13.52
N GLY A 58 9.59 -27.93 13.34
CA GLY A 58 8.64 -28.30 14.40
C GLY A 58 8.49 -27.25 15.51
N ARG A 59 8.78 -25.97 15.24
CA ARG A 59 8.76 -24.90 16.25
C ARG A 59 7.81 -23.78 15.85
N GLY A 60 6.81 -23.49 16.69
CA GLY A 60 6.11 -22.20 16.68
C GLY A 60 5.13 -21.95 15.53
N ALA A 61 4.38 -22.97 15.10
CA ALA A 61 3.37 -22.87 14.04
C ALA A 61 2.36 -21.72 14.21
N VAL A 62 1.97 -21.41 15.45
CA VAL A 62 1.05 -20.30 15.76
C VAL A 62 1.68 -18.93 15.45
N ARG A 63 2.96 -18.71 15.82
CA ARG A 63 3.67 -17.47 15.48
C ARG A 63 3.88 -17.31 13.98
N ALA A 64 4.14 -18.41 13.27
CA ALA A 64 4.24 -18.41 11.82
C ALA A 64 2.91 -18.02 11.14
N ALA A 65 1.79 -18.60 11.59
CA ALA A 65 0.46 -18.29 11.06
C ALA A 65 0.07 -16.82 11.29
N VAL A 66 0.36 -16.26 12.48
CA VAL A 66 0.12 -14.83 12.78
C VAL A 66 0.99 -13.93 11.90
N ALA A 67 2.27 -14.24 11.73
CA ALA A 67 3.17 -13.46 10.88
C ALA A 67 2.73 -13.46 9.41
N ILE A 68 2.30 -14.62 8.89
CA ILE A 68 1.74 -14.73 7.55
C ILE A 68 0.47 -13.88 7.47
N GLY A 69 -0.48 -14.04 8.40
CA GLY A 69 -1.75 -13.29 8.39
C GLY A 69 -1.56 -11.78 8.41
N VAL A 70 -0.64 -11.26 9.24
CA VAL A 70 -0.30 -9.83 9.27
C VAL A 70 0.25 -9.36 7.92
N ALA A 71 1.14 -10.16 7.32
CA ALA A 71 1.72 -9.81 6.03
C ALA A 71 0.71 -9.86 4.87
N THR A 72 -0.33 -10.71 4.94
CA THR A 72 -1.38 -10.74 3.92
C THR A 72 -2.37 -9.58 4.05
N ILE A 73 -2.64 -9.12 5.29
CA ILE A 73 -3.63 -8.07 5.55
C ILE A 73 -3.04 -6.67 5.34
N ALA A 74 -1.76 -6.46 5.67
CA ALA A 74 -1.14 -5.14 5.58
C ALA A 74 -1.19 -4.48 4.18
N PRO A 75 -1.00 -5.20 3.05
CA PRO A 75 -1.18 -4.65 1.71
C PRO A 75 -2.59 -4.14 1.44
N VAL A 76 -3.63 -4.79 1.97
CA VAL A 76 -5.03 -4.40 1.76
C VAL A 76 -5.32 -3.02 2.39
N LEU A 77 -4.60 -2.67 3.45
CA LEU A 77 -4.72 -1.38 4.13
C LEU A 77 -4.04 -0.23 3.38
N THR A 78 -3.21 -0.50 2.36
CA THR A 78 -2.53 0.56 1.60
C THR A 78 -3.49 1.43 0.80
N VAL A 79 -4.61 0.85 0.33
CA VAL A 79 -5.64 1.55 -0.45
C VAL A 79 -6.37 2.63 0.36
N PRO A 80 -6.98 2.34 1.53
CA PRO A 80 -7.61 3.38 2.33
C PRO A 80 -6.61 4.41 2.86
N VAL A 81 -5.36 4.03 3.13
CA VAL A 81 -4.30 4.98 3.52
C VAL A 81 -3.97 5.95 2.39
N LEU A 82 -3.82 5.46 1.16
CA LEU A 82 -3.63 6.30 -0.03
C LEU A 82 -4.82 7.25 -0.22
N LEU A 83 -6.05 6.74 -0.17
CA LEU A 83 -7.26 7.56 -0.33
C LEU A 83 -7.36 8.63 0.78
N GLY A 84 -7.05 8.29 2.03
CA GLY A 84 -7.00 9.24 3.13
C GLY A 84 -5.96 10.35 2.92
N ALA A 85 -4.75 9.99 2.51
CA ALA A 85 -3.69 10.97 2.19
C ALA A 85 -4.11 11.92 1.07
N MET A 86 -4.78 11.41 0.03
CA MET A 86 -5.32 12.22 -1.07
C MET A 86 -6.38 13.20 -0.58
N THR A 87 -7.32 12.77 0.27
CA THR A 87 -8.37 13.67 0.81
C THR A 87 -7.81 14.78 1.68
N LEU A 88 -6.76 14.50 2.46
CA LEU A 88 -6.07 15.50 3.29
C LEU A 88 -5.29 16.50 2.44
N GLY A 89 -4.60 16.03 1.40
CA GLY A 89 -3.84 16.91 0.50
C GLY A 89 -4.70 17.78 -0.41
N SER A 90 -5.93 17.35 -0.75
CA SER A 90 -6.86 18.12 -1.59
C SER A 90 -7.64 19.21 -0.84
N GLY A 91 -7.68 19.18 0.49
CA GLY A 91 -8.44 20.15 1.30
C GLY A 91 -7.67 21.42 1.68
N GLU A 92 -6.39 21.50 1.34
CA GLU A 92 -5.48 22.63 1.60
C GLU A 92 -5.37 23.61 0.40
N LEU A 93 -6.26 23.47 -0.60
CA LEU A 93 -6.40 24.34 -1.78
C LEU A 93 -7.67 25.20 -1.67
#